data_AF-A0A167RPR9-F1
#
_entry.id   AF-A0A167RPR9-F1
#
_cell.length_a   1.000
_cell.length_b   1.000
_cell.length_c   1.000
_cell.angle_alpha   90.00
_cell.angle_beta   90.00
_cell.angle_gamma   90.00
#
_symmetry.space_group_name_H-M   'P 1'
#
loop_
_entity.id
_entity.type
_entity.pdbx_description
1 polymer ?
#
loop_
_entity_poly.entity_id
_entity_poly.type
_entity_poly.pdbx_seq_one_letter_code
_entity_poly.pdbx_strand_id
1 'polypeptide(L)'
;DFLKQPQKYETIGASIPKGVLLEGPPGTGKTLLAKALAGEAKAPFFAASGSEFVEMHVGVGASRMRKLFQEVRFHAPCVLFIDEIDVLGGKRGGNFSGGSQEKDQTLNQLLTEM
;
A
#
# COMPACT_ATOMS: atom_id res chain seq x y z
N ASP A 1 -15.55 7.84 -11.45
CA ASP A 1 -15.38 9.20 -11.98
C ASP A 1 -14.10 9.84 -11.45
N PHE A 2 -13.89 9.83 -10.13
CA PHE A 2 -12.67 10.29 -9.46
C PHE A 2 -11.32 9.90 -10.14
N LEU A 3 -11.03 8.61 -10.33
CA LEU A 3 -9.78 8.16 -10.98
C LEU A 3 -9.65 8.56 -12.46
N LYS A 4 -10.77 8.89 -13.11
CA LYS A 4 -10.82 9.27 -14.54
C LYS A 4 -10.68 10.78 -14.73
N GLN A 5 -11.14 11.59 -13.77
CA GLN A 5 -11.15 13.06 -13.84
C GLN A 5 -10.80 13.72 -12.49
N PRO A 6 -9.55 13.55 -11.99
CA PRO A 6 -9.15 14.10 -10.68
C PRO A 6 -9.22 15.63 -10.62
N GLN A 7 -8.90 16.32 -11.73
CA GLN A 7 -8.92 17.79 -11.85
C GLN A 7 -10.27 18.41 -11.49
N LYS A 8 -11.38 17.71 -11.75
CA LYS A 8 -12.73 18.18 -11.42
C LYS A 8 -12.96 18.33 -9.92
N TYR A 9 -12.26 17.56 -9.11
CA TYR A 9 -12.36 17.58 -7.65
C TYR A 9 -11.38 18.60 -7.06
N GLU A 10 -10.20 18.76 -7.66
CA GLU A 10 -9.22 19.77 -7.26
C GLU A 10 -9.75 21.20 -7.46
N THR A 11 -10.46 21.48 -8.56
CA THR A 11 -11.00 22.81 -8.86
C THR A 11 -12.07 23.30 -7.89
N ILE A 12 -12.74 22.37 -7.19
CA ILE A 12 -13.74 22.68 -6.16
C ILE A 12 -13.14 22.62 -4.74
N GLY A 13 -11.82 22.48 -4.62
CA GLY A 13 -11.10 22.44 -3.34
C GLY A 13 -11.27 21.14 -2.55
N ALA A 14 -11.77 20.07 -3.17
CA ALA A 14 -11.91 18.78 -2.50
C ALA A 14 -10.54 18.11 -2.36
N SER A 15 -10.19 17.70 -1.14
CA SER A 15 -9.02 16.86 -0.91
C SER A 15 -9.36 15.42 -1.30
N ILE A 16 -8.52 14.88 -2.18
CA ILE A 16 -8.69 13.53 -2.66
C ILE A 16 -8.15 12.56 -1.60
N PRO A 17 -8.94 11.58 -1.13
CA PRO A 17 -8.42 10.57 -0.22
C PRO A 17 -7.32 9.76 -0.91
N LYS A 18 -6.14 9.73 -0.29
CA LYS A 18 -4.94 9.09 -0.86
C LYS A 18 -4.90 7.57 -0.71
N GLY A 19 -5.76 6.99 0.12
CA GLY A 19 -5.80 5.55 0.38
C GLY A 19 -7.05 5.11 1.11
N VAL A 20 -7.35 3.81 1.04
CA VAL A 20 -8.45 3.15 1.72
C VAL A 20 -7.90 1.91 2.42
N LEU A 21 -8.25 1.73 3.70
CA LEU A 21 -7.96 0.51 4.44
C LEU A 21 -9.20 -0.39 4.43
N LEU A 22 -9.04 -1.64 4.00
CA LEU A 22 -10.11 -2.64 4.00
C LEU A 22 -9.90 -3.62 5.16
N GLU A 23 -10.79 -3.59 6.15
CA GLU A 23 -10.76 -4.50 7.30
C GLU A 23 -11.94 -5.47 7.27
N GLY A 24 -11.71 -6.72 7.67
CA GLY A 24 -12.75 -7.73 7.86
C GLY A 24 -12.21 -9.15 7.77
N PRO A 25 -13.03 -10.17 8.08
CA PRO A 25 -12.62 -11.58 8.04
C PRO A 25 -12.00 -12.02 6.70
N PRO A 26 -11.14 -13.04 6.68
CA PRO A 26 -10.67 -13.63 5.42
C PRO A 26 -11.85 -14.16 4.60
N GLY A 27 -11.74 -14.13 3.27
CA GLY A 27 -12.79 -14.61 2.37
C GLY A 27 -13.94 -13.64 2.07
N THR A 28 -13.95 -12.42 2.63
CA THR A 28 -14.99 -11.40 2.36
C THR A 28 -14.82 -10.66 1.01
N GLY A 29 -13.89 -11.10 0.16
CA GLY A 29 -13.73 -10.54 -1.18
C GLY A 29 -12.97 -9.21 -1.26
N LYS A 30 -12.22 -8.81 -0.23
CA LYS A 30 -11.41 -7.56 -0.23
C LYS A 30 -10.51 -7.44 -1.47
N THR A 31 -9.76 -8.49 -1.79
CA THR A 31 -8.88 -8.56 -2.97
C THR A 31 -9.68 -8.52 -4.28
N LEU A 32 -10.85 -9.15 -4.33
CA LEU A 32 -11.73 -9.11 -5.50
C LEU A 32 -12.33 -7.71 -5.71
N LEU A 33 -12.72 -7.03 -4.63
CA LEU A 33 -13.22 -5.66 -4.67
C LEU A 33 -12.16 -4.70 -5.24
N ALA A 34 -10.90 -4.82 -4.81
CA ALA A 34 -9.81 -4.00 -5.31
C ALA A 34 -9.57 -4.22 -6.82
N LYS A 35 -9.57 -5.49 -7.27
CA LYS A 35 -9.45 -5.83 -8.70
C LYS A 35 -10.62 -5.30 -9.53
N ALA A 36 -11.85 -5.46 -9.04
CA ALA A 36 -13.05 -4.97 -9.70
C ALA A 36 -13.04 -3.43 -9.83
N LEU A 37 -12.60 -2.73 -8.78
CA LEU A 37 -12.45 -1.27 -8.79
C LEU A 37 -11.45 -0.81 -9.86
N ALA A 38 -10.29 -1.46 -9.96
CA ALA A 38 -9.30 -1.14 -11.00
C ALA A 38 -9.82 -1.43 -12.41
N GLY A 39 -10.55 -2.55 -12.58
CA GLY A 39 -11.20 -2.90 -13.84
C GLY A 39 -12.23 -1.86 -14.29
N GLU A 40 -13.10 -1.43 -13.38
CA GLU A 40 -14.12 -0.39 -13.66
C GLU A 40 -13.49 0.98 -13.92
N ALA A 41 -12.41 1.29 -13.21
CA ALA A 41 -11.61 2.48 -13.44
C ALA A 41 -10.81 2.44 -14.76
N LYS A 42 -10.62 1.25 -15.36
CA LYS A 42 -9.69 0.99 -16.47
C LYS A 42 -8.26 1.45 -16.16
N ALA A 43 -7.84 1.25 -14.92
CA ALA A 43 -6.52 1.64 -14.42
C ALA A 43 -5.64 0.39 -14.23
N PRO A 44 -4.31 0.47 -14.44
CA PRO A 44 -3.40 -0.60 -14.09
C PRO A 44 -3.56 -1.02 -12.63
N PHE A 45 -3.51 -2.33 -12.36
CA PHE A 45 -3.64 -2.90 -11.03
C PHE A 45 -2.31 -3.53 -10.60
N PHE A 46 -1.70 -2.97 -9.57
CA PHE A 46 -0.52 -3.51 -8.90
C PHE A 46 -0.97 -4.17 -7.60
N ALA A 47 -0.46 -5.37 -7.33
CA ALA A 47 -0.71 -6.08 -6.09
C ALA A 47 0.60 -6.48 -5.45
N ALA A 48 0.71 -6.31 -4.14
CA ALA A 48 1.80 -6.81 -3.33
C ALA A 48 1.25 -7.38 -2.02
N SER A 49 1.92 -8.38 -1.46
CA SER A 49 1.62 -8.84 -0.11
C SER A 49 2.51 -8.14 0.92
N GLY A 50 1.96 -7.72 2.06
CA GLY A 50 2.71 -7.12 3.16
C GLY A 50 3.84 -8.01 3.67
N SER A 51 3.68 -9.33 3.58
CA SER A 51 4.70 -10.32 3.92
C SER A 51 5.92 -10.29 3.00
N GLU A 52 5.82 -9.78 1.77
CA GLU A 52 6.97 -9.64 0.85
C GLU A 52 7.99 -8.57 1.29
N PHE A 53 7.63 -7.74 2.26
CA PHE A 53 8.49 -6.67 2.77
C PHE A 53 9.04 -6.98 4.16
N VAL A 54 8.78 -8.18 4.70
CA VAL A 54 9.38 -8.65 5.95
C VAL A 54 10.56 -9.56 5.62
N GLU A 55 11.76 -9.05 5.83
CA GLU A 55 13.00 -9.75 5.48
C GLU A 55 13.97 -9.82 6.67
N MET A 56 14.84 -10.84 6.66
CA MET A 56 15.90 -10.96 7.68
C MET A 56 17.05 -9.96 7.45
N HIS A 57 17.18 -9.45 6.22
CA HIS A 57 18.26 -8.57 5.82
C HIS A 57 17.83 -7.10 5.95
N VAL A 58 18.56 -6.37 6.80
CA VAL A 58 18.29 -4.96 7.09
C VAL A 58 18.24 -4.13 5.80
N GLY A 59 17.16 -3.35 5.64
CA GLY A 59 16.99 -2.41 4.53
C GLY A 59 16.49 -3.01 3.21
N VAL A 60 16.38 -4.34 3.09
CA VAL A 60 15.86 -4.98 1.86
C VAL A 60 14.36 -4.67 1.69
N GLY A 61 13.56 -4.82 2.75
CA GLY A 61 12.14 -4.47 2.73
C GLY A 61 11.89 -3.02 2.35
N ALA A 62 12.60 -2.08 2.99
CA ALA A 62 12.53 -0.66 2.67
C ALA A 62 12.95 -0.32 1.22
N SER A 63 14.01 -0.96 0.70
CA SER A 63 14.43 -0.77 -0.70
C SER A 63 13.38 -1.27 -1.69
N ARG A 64 12.77 -2.42 -1.41
CA ARG A 64 11.68 -2.98 -2.23
C ARG A 64 10.45 -2.07 -2.20
N MET A 65 10.12 -1.50 -1.04
CA MET A 65 9.01 -0.56 -0.91
C MET A 65 9.21 0.69 -1.77
N ARG A 66 10.41 1.28 -1.76
CA ARG A 66 10.75 2.40 -2.65
C ARG A 66 10.58 2.04 -4.12
N LYS A 67 11.08 0.88 -4.54
CA LYS A 67 10.99 0.42 -5.94
C LYS A 67 9.53 0.21 -6.36
N LEU A 68 8.72 -0.41 -5.51
CA LEU A 68 7.29 -0.60 -5.76
C LEU A 68 6.58 0.75 -5.98
N PHE A 69 6.78 1.71 -5.06
CA PHE A 69 6.14 3.03 -5.20
C PHE A 69 6.67 3.83 -6.40
N GLN A 70 7.95 3.68 -6.77
CA GLN A 70 8.50 4.27 -7.99
C GLN A 70 7.81 3.72 -9.25
N GLU A 71 7.62 2.40 -9.34
CA GLU A 71 6.94 1.75 -10.45
C GLU A 71 5.46 2.16 -10.53
N VAL A 72 4.76 2.15 -9.40
CA VAL A 72 3.35 2.55 -9.31
C VAL A 72 3.18 4.02 -9.75
N ARG A 73 4.04 4.94 -9.27
CA ARG A 73 4.02 6.35 -9.67
C ARG A 73 4.31 6.55 -11.16
N PHE A 74 5.20 5.74 -11.73
CA PHE A 74 5.49 5.79 -13.17
C PHE A 74 4.27 5.40 -14.02
N HIS A 75 3.45 4.47 -13.53
CA HIS A 75 2.24 3.99 -14.20
C HIS A 75 0.95 4.71 -13.78
N ALA A 76 1.05 5.85 -13.09
CA ALA A 76 -0.12 6.61 -12.68
C ALA A 76 -0.92 7.15 -13.90
N PRO A 77 -2.27 7.14 -13.87
CA PRO A 77 -3.15 6.74 -12.77
C PRO A 77 -3.33 5.21 -12.68
N CYS A 78 -3.12 4.64 -11.48
CA CYS A 78 -3.19 3.19 -11.22
C CYS A 78 -3.75 2.89 -9.83
N VAL A 79 -4.01 1.61 -9.55
CA VAL A 79 -4.44 1.11 -8.24
C VAL A 79 -3.34 0.22 -7.68
N LEU A 80 -2.79 0.59 -6.52
CA LEU A 80 -1.91 -0.27 -5.73
C LEU A 80 -2.72 -0.92 -4.60
N PHE A 81 -2.78 -2.24 -4.60
CA PHE A 81 -3.36 -3.04 -3.53
C PHE A 81 -2.26 -3.73 -2.73
N ILE A 82 -2.24 -3.50 -1.42
CA ILE A 82 -1.34 -4.21 -0.50
C ILE A 82 -2.21 -5.09 0.41
N ASP A 83 -2.08 -6.41 0.25
CA ASP A 83 -2.76 -7.39 1.12
C ASP A 83 -1.96 -7.60 2.41
N GLU A 84 -2.60 -8.10 3.47
CA GLU A 84 -1.94 -8.45 4.74
C GLU A 84 -1.02 -7.33 5.30
N ILE A 85 -1.45 -6.07 5.19
CA ILE A 85 -0.65 -4.91 5.63
C ILE A 85 -0.38 -4.91 7.15
N ASP A 86 -1.22 -5.60 7.92
CA ASP A 86 -1.09 -5.81 9.35
C ASP A 86 0.20 -6.56 9.72
N VAL A 87 0.76 -7.36 8.80
CA VAL A 87 2.07 -8.02 8.96
C VAL A 87 3.20 -7.00 9.16
N LEU A 88 3.06 -5.80 8.58
CA LEU A 88 3.98 -4.67 8.76
C LEU A 88 3.63 -3.79 9.98
N GLY A 89 2.39 -3.86 10.46
CA GLY A 89 1.82 -2.98 11.49
C GLY A 89 1.99 -3.44 12.94
N GLY A 90 2.92 -4.36 13.23
CA GLY A 90 3.14 -4.89 14.58
C GLY A 90 3.35 -3.80 15.64
N LYS A 91 2.82 -4.00 16.86
CA LYS A 91 2.97 -3.05 17.98
C LYS A 91 4.45 -2.74 18.23
N ARG A 92 4.83 -1.47 18.07
CA ARG A 92 6.12 -0.93 18.56
C ARG A 92 6.18 -1.13 20.08
N GLY A 93 6.95 -2.11 20.57
CA GLY A 93 7.25 -2.22 22.00
C GLY A 93 7.12 -3.59 22.69
N GLY A 94 7.24 -4.71 21.98
CA GLY A 94 7.21 -6.05 22.60
C GLY A 94 8.47 -6.88 22.33
N ASN A 95 9.42 -6.82 23.27
CA ASN A 95 10.56 -7.72 23.45
C ASN A 95 11.74 -7.67 22.45
N PHE A 96 12.90 -7.33 23.03
CA PHE A 96 14.27 -7.43 22.51
C PHE A 96 14.53 -8.70 21.68
N SER A 97 14.50 -8.56 20.36
CA SER A 97 15.13 -9.47 19.39
C SER A 97 15.24 -8.72 18.05
N GLY A 98 16.41 -8.75 17.41
CA GLY A 98 16.81 -7.86 16.31
C GLY A 98 15.89 -7.79 15.07
N GLY A 99 14.86 -8.64 14.97
CA GLY A 99 13.85 -8.57 13.91
C GLY A 99 12.86 -7.39 14.02
N SER A 100 12.74 -6.74 15.19
CA SER A 100 11.84 -5.57 15.35
C SER A 100 12.31 -4.34 14.56
N GLN A 101 13.63 -4.16 14.40
CA GLN A 101 14.19 -2.95 13.80
C GLN A 101 14.00 -2.90 12.28
N GLU A 102 14.02 -4.05 11.61
CA GLU A 102 13.80 -4.14 10.16
C GLU A 102 12.35 -3.81 9.80
N LYS A 103 11.39 -4.40 10.52
CA LYS A 103 9.96 -4.13 10.33
C LYS A 103 9.63 -2.65 10.51
N ASP A 104 10.18 -2.02 11.55
CA ASP A 104 10.00 -0.59 11.80
C ASP A 104 10.56 0.28 10.66
N GLN A 105 11.70 -0.10 10.08
CA GLN A 105 12.29 0.62 8.95
C GLN A 105 11.42 0.50 7.70
N THR A 106 10.94 -0.71 7.38
CA THR A 106 10.03 -0.94 6.25
C THR A 106 8.71 -0.19 6.44
N LEU A 107 8.14 -0.22 7.64
CA LEU A 107 6.92 0.54 7.98
C LEU A 107 7.13 2.05 7.83
N ASN A 108 8.25 2.59 8.32
CA ASN A 108 8.55 4.01 8.14
C ASN A 108 8.71 4.38 6.66
N GLN A 109 9.27 3.48 5.85
CA GLN A 109 9.36 3.70 4.42
C GLN A 109 7.98 3.71 3.75
N LEU A 110 7.07 2.78 4.12
CA LEU A 110 5.68 2.82 3.67
C LEU A 110 5.03 4.17 3.99
N LEU A 111 5.14 4.62 5.24
CA LEU A 111 4.56 5.89 5.69
C LEU A 111 5.15 7.11 4.96
N THR A 112 6.38 7.01 4.47
CA THR A 112 7.04 8.07 3.70
C THR A 112 6.52 8.15 2.26
N GLU A 113 6.03 7.04 1.70
CA GLU A 113 5.57 6.99 0.31
C GLU A 113 4.09 7.37 0.10
N MET A 114 3.29 7.39 1.18
CA MET A 114 1.86 7.75 1.20
C MET A 114 1.64 9.28 1.28
#